data_AF-A0A1M2VTG8-F1
#
_entry.id   AF-A0A1M2VTG8-F1
#
_cell.length_a   1.000
_cell.length_b   1.000
_cell.length_c   1.000
_cell.angle_alpha   90.00
_cell.angle_beta   90.00
_cell.angle_gamma   90.00
#
_symmetry.space_group_name_H-M   'P 1'
#
loop_
_entity.id
_entity.type
_entity.pdbx_description
1 polymer ?
#
loop_
_entity_poly.entity_id
_entity_poly.type
_entity_poly.pdbx_seq_one_letter_code
_entity_poly.pdbx_strand_id
1 'polypeptide(L)'
;MFAKLTAIAALFALAAPVTRGAVHNVTVGGPGILKYDPEFINADPGDQIIFIFQQKNHTVTQSSLNAPCAPLQDGFDSGFVPVADGVTDFPVAQFQVKDTNPVWVYCRQTGHCQQGMVFAVNPGDKLATFQSNAVGNNTASASSTTAAASDTSVATATAPASVVTVTATVTVDGQTQTTTYGSYPGSAAPTSVASQNHVITVGDNGSLTFSPSNISAQVGDTLTFQFAAKNHTATQSTFANPCSPLAASSTSGQVGFDSGFMPVPAGASGSNLPTFTVTVNDTAPIWVYCKQTNPASHCAAGMVFSANAIESGPNNFGAYQAKAKASGSSSTSGSTTGSGASPSSTAGGANGAPRVAKAGWGALVATFAALVGALVL
;
A
#
# COMPACT_ATOMS: atom_id res chain seq x y z
N MET A 1 49.61 -1.76 -77.45
CA MET A 1 48.21 -1.99 -77.00
C MET A 1 48.27 -2.25 -75.50
N PHE A 2 48.03 -1.23 -74.68
CA PHE A 2 48.09 -1.34 -73.21
C PHE A 2 46.67 -1.51 -72.67
N ALA A 3 46.35 -2.72 -72.20
CA ALA A 3 45.07 -3.03 -71.57
C ALA A 3 45.08 -2.48 -70.13
N LYS A 4 44.22 -1.50 -69.86
CA LYS A 4 43.98 -0.96 -68.52
C LYS A 4 43.11 -1.96 -67.74
N LEU A 5 43.66 -2.53 -66.68
CA LEU A 5 42.91 -3.34 -65.71
C LEU A 5 42.17 -2.39 -64.77
N THR A 6 40.86 -2.26 -64.96
CA THR A 6 39.98 -1.47 -64.08
C THR A 6 39.62 -2.35 -62.87
N ALA A 7 40.24 -2.10 -61.72
CA ALA A 7 39.86 -2.74 -60.47
C ALA A 7 38.52 -2.16 -59.98
N ILE A 8 37.44 -2.94 -60.13
CA ILE A 8 36.14 -2.63 -59.53
C ILE A 8 36.23 -3.04 -58.06
N ALA A 9 36.45 -2.06 -57.17
CA ALA A 9 36.32 -2.25 -55.74
C ALA A 9 34.83 -2.44 -55.41
N ALA A 10 34.42 -3.69 -55.18
CA ALA A 10 33.10 -4.00 -54.65
C ALA A 10 33.00 -3.44 -53.22
N LEU A 11 32.27 -2.34 -53.07
CA LEU A 11 31.91 -1.76 -51.78
C LEU A 11 30.88 -2.71 -51.12
N PHE A 12 31.36 -3.69 -50.36
CA PHE A 12 30.52 -4.47 -49.45
C PHE A 12 30.03 -3.51 -48.35
N ALA A 13 28.83 -2.96 -48.52
CA ALA A 13 28.12 -2.29 -47.44
C ALA A 13 27.82 -3.35 -46.36
N LEU A 14 28.57 -3.34 -45.26
CA LEU A 14 28.19 -4.08 -44.06
C LEU A 14 26.84 -3.55 -43.59
N ALA A 15 25.77 -4.28 -43.86
CA ALA A 15 24.51 -4.10 -43.15
C ALA A 15 24.76 -4.48 -41.69
N ALA A 16 24.97 -3.48 -40.83
CA ALA A 16 25.03 -3.70 -39.39
C ALA A 16 23.72 -4.38 -38.96
N PRO A 17 23.77 -5.50 -38.21
CA PRO A 17 22.56 -6.11 -37.71
C PRO A 17 21.83 -5.06 -36.85
N VAL A 18 20.60 -4.73 -37.23
CA VAL A 18 19.71 -3.94 -36.38
C VAL A 18 19.39 -4.83 -35.19
N THR A 19 20.12 -4.65 -34.10
CA THR A 19 19.83 -5.30 -32.83
C THR A 19 18.49 -4.76 -32.34
N ARG A 20 17.41 -5.53 -32.51
CA ARG A 20 16.10 -5.16 -31.96
C ARG A 20 16.18 -5.26 -30.43
N GLY A 21 15.74 -4.23 -29.72
CA GLY A 21 15.61 -4.28 -28.25
C GLY A 21 14.64 -5.37 -27.80
N ALA A 22 14.71 -5.73 -26.52
CA ALA A 22 13.83 -6.73 -25.92
C ALA A 22 12.36 -6.28 -25.98
N VAL A 23 11.45 -7.25 -26.00
CA VAL A 23 10.00 -7.01 -25.98
C VAL A 23 9.46 -7.40 -24.61
N HIS A 24 8.78 -6.46 -23.95
CA HIS A 24 8.17 -6.64 -22.64
C HIS A 24 6.65 -6.59 -22.77
N ASN A 25 5.96 -7.62 -22.31
CA ASN A 25 4.49 -7.66 -22.33
C ASN A 25 3.94 -7.23 -20.98
N VAL A 26 3.01 -6.28 -20.99
CA VAL A 26 2.30 -5.81 -19.80
C VAL A 26 0.81 -5.99 -20.02
N THR A 27 0.17 -6.82 -19.21
CA THR A 27 -1.28 -6.97 -19.22
C THR A 27 -1.93 -5.76 -18.55
N VAL A 28 -2.95 -5.18 -19.18
CA VAL A 28 -3.71 -4.05 -18.64
C VAL A 28 -5.13 -4.50 -18.32
N GLY A 29 -5.46 -4.57 -17.03
CA GLY A 29 -6.79 -4.98 -16.57
C GLY A 29 -7.05 -6.49 -16.67
N GLY A 30 -8.32 -6.85 -16.87
CA GLY A 30 -8.82 -8.22 -16.91
C GLY A 30 -10.11 -8.39 -16.10
N PRO A 31 -10.75 -9.58 -16.12
CA PRO A 31 -12.03 -9.79 -15.45
C PRO A 31 -11.90 -9.63 -13.93
N GLY A 32 -12.40 -8.52 -13.38
CA GLY A 32 -12.26 -8.18 -11.96
C GLY A 32 -10.85 -7.74 -11.55
N ILE A 33 -9.96 -7.47 -12.51
CA ILE A 33 -8.57 -7.11 -12.27
C ILE A 33 -8.36 -5.61 -12.56
N LEU A 34 -7.89 -4.86 -11.57
CA LEU A 34 -7.60 -3.43 -11.64
C LEU A 34 -6.10 -3.19 -11.46
N LYS A 35 -5.26 -3.70 -12.37
CA LYS A 35 -3.81 -3.51 -12.32
C LYS A 35 -3.15 -3.55 -13.70
N TYR A 36 -1.90 -3.12 -13.73
CA TYR A 36 -0.95 -3.51 -14.76
C TYR A 36 -0.17 -4.73 -14.26
N ASP A 37 0.09 -5.70 -15.12
CA ASP A 37 0.80 -6.93 -14.74
C ASP A 37 1.89 -7.25 -15.78
N PRO A 38 3.19 -7.15 -15.42
CA PRO A 38 3.71 -6.72 -14.11
C PRO A 38 3.46 -5.22 -13.82
N GLU A 39 3.57 -4.81 -12.53
CA GLU A 39 3.38 -3.42 -12.09
C GLU A 39 4.57 -2.50 -12.42
N PHE A 40 5.72 -3.08 -12.75
CA PHE A 40 6.85 -2.34 -13.29
C PHE A 40 7.74 -3.25 -14.14
N ILE A 41 8.61 -2.64 -14.93
CA ILE A 41 9.71 -3.32 -15.60
C ILE A 41 11.00 -2.51 -15.51
N ASN A 42 12.13 -3.18 -15.61
CA ASN A 42 13.41 -2.57 -15.95
C ASN A 42 13.70 -2.91 -17.42
N ALA A 43 14.03 -1.90 -18.23
CA ALA A 43 14.17 -2.05 -19.67
C ALA A 43 15.27 -1.12 -20.21
N ASP A 44 15.99 -1.58 -21.23
CA ASP A 44 17.08 -0.85 -21.84
C ASP A 44 16.58 0.07 -22.97
N PRO A 45 17.32 1.15 -23.31
CA PRO A 45 16.98 1.99 -24.45
C PRO A 45 16.89 1.18 -25.73
N GLY A 46 15.78 1.33 -26.46
CA GLY A 46 15.46 0.55 -27.66
C GLY A 46 14.52 -0.62 -27.42
N ASP A 47 14.29 -1.03 -26.16
CA ASP A 47 13.26 -2.01 -25.81
C ASP A 47 11.85 -1.52 -26.15
N GLN A 48 10.95 -2.47 -26.40
CA GLN A 48 9.55 -2.21 -26.71
C GLN A 48 8.65 -2.82 -25.64
N ILE A 49 7.79 -1.99 -25.07
CA ILE A 49 6.74 -2.42 -24.14
C ILE A 49 5.43 -2.54 -24.92
N ILE A 50 4.81 -3.72 -24.84
CA ILE A 50 3.52 -4.01 -25.42
C ILE A 50 2.50 -4.12 -24.28
N PHE A 51 1.65 -3.11 -24.17
CA PHE A 51 0.53 -3.11 -23.26
C PHE A 51 -0.65 -3.83 -23.90
N ILE A 52 -1.03 -4.98 -23.37
CA ILE A 52 -2.10 -5.86 -23.86
C ILE A 52 -3.35 -5.59 -23.03
N PHE A 53 -4.34 -4.93 -23.62
CA PHE A 53 -5.56 -4.56 -22.92
C PHE A 53 -6.52 -5.74 -22.85
N GLN A 54 -6.82 -6.18 -21.64
CA GLN A 54 -7.89 -7.15 -21.39
C GLN A 54 -9.21 -6.43 -21.10
N GLN A 55 -10.21 -7.18 -20.63
CA GLN A 55 -11.59 -6.72 -20.46
C GLN A 55 -11.70 -5.46 -19.60
N LYS A 56 -12.82 -4.75 -19.79
CA LYS A 56 -13.14 -3.43 -19.22
C LYS A 56 -12.38 -2.29 -19.90
N ASN A 57 -12.55 -1.08 -19.38
CA ASN A 57 -12.01 0.14 -19.98
C ASN A 57 -10.82 0.63 -19.17
N HIS A 58 -9.66 0.67 -19.81
CA HIS A 58 -8.40 1.08 -19.21
C HIS A 58 -7.63 2.01 -20.14
N THR A 59 -6.57 2.61 -19.63
CA THR A 59 -5.62 3.43 -20.38
C THR A 59 -4.21 3.05 -19.96
N VAL A 60 -3.23 3.50 -20.74
CA VAL A 60 -1.82 3.62 -20.38
C VAL A 60 -1.48 5.07 -20.61
N THR A 61 -1.52 5.87 -19.55
CA THR A 61 -1.32 7.32 -19.64
C THR A 61 -0.11 7.70 -18.81
N GLN A 62 0.87 8.35 -19.40
CA GLN A 62 2.04 8.84 -18.67
C GLN A 62 1.64 9.94 -17.70
N SER A 63 2.30 9.95 -16.54
CA SER A 63 2.17 10.95 -15.51
C SER A 63 3.55 11.32 -14.96
N SER A 64 3.59 11.93 -13.78
CA SER A 64 4.82 12.17 -13.06
C SER A 64 4.78 11.47 -11.71
N LEU A 65 5.96 11.23 -11.14
CA LEU A 65 6.09 10.68 -9.80
C LEU A 65 5.22 11.43 -8.78
N ASN A 66 5.21 12.77 -8.84
CA ASN A 66 4.57 13.63 -7.85
C ASN A 66 3.08 13.91 -8.15
N ALA A 67 2.65 13.71 -9.40
CA ALA A 67 1.26 13.86 -9.81
C ALA A 67 0.81 12.60 -10.58
N PRO A 68 0.71 11.45 -9.88
CA PRO A 68 0.52 10.14 -10.52
C PRO A 68 -0.81 10.00 -11.24
N CYS A 69 -1.85 10.68 -10.75
CA CYS A 69 -3.20 10.61 -11.30
C CYS A 69 -3.55 11.79 -12.23
N ALA A 70 -2.53 12.46 -12.78
CA ALA A 70 -2.68 13.55 -13.74
C ALA A 70 -1.82 13.25 -14.98
N PRO A 71 -2.33 13.53 -16.20
CA PRO A 71 -1.58 13.27 -17.41
C PRO A 71 -0.35 14.20 -17.47
N LEU A 72 0.79 13.63 -17.88
CA LEU A 72 1.98 14.40 -18.16
C LEU A 72 1.79 15.16 -19.47
N GLN A 73 2.11 16.46 -19.48
CA GLN A 73 2.08 17.25 -20.71
C GLN A 73 3.02 16.64 -21.75
N ASP A 74 2.54 16.48 -22.98
CA ASP A 74 3.27 15.86 -24.09
C ASP A 74 3.72 14.39 -23.81
N GLY A 75 3.16 13.78 -22.77
CA GLY A 75 3.40 12.39 -22.40
C GLY A 75 2.64 11.41 -23.30
N PHE A 76 3.09 10.16 -23.30
CA PHE A 76 2.40 9.08 -23.98
C PHE A 76 1.01 8.83 -23.38
N ASP A 77 -0.01 8.66 -24.23
CA ASP A 77 -1.35 8.25 -23.83
C ASP A 77 -1.92 7.29 -24.88
N SER A 78 -2.31 6.09 -24.45
CA SER A 78 -3.01 5.14 -25.33
C SER A 78 -4.42 5.59 -25.70
N GLY A 79 -4.98 6.54 -24.95
CA GLY A 79 -6.41 6.77 -24.94
C GLY A 79 -7.17 5.73 -24.11
N PHE A 80 -8.50 5.86 -24.07
CA PHE A 80 -9.38 4.84 -23.47
C PHE A 80 -9.53 3.66 -24.42
N VAL A 81 -9.20 2.47 -23.94
CA VAL A 81 -9.25 1.22 -24.69
C VAL A 81 -10.25 0.29 -24.02
N PRO A 82 -11.54 0.33 -24.41
CA PRO A 82 -12.55 -0.57 -23.88
C PRO A 82 -12.48 -1.94 -24.57
N VAL A 83 -12.46 -3.00 -23.77
CA VAL A 83 -12.54 -4.39 -24.25
C VAL A 83 -13.77 -5.06 -23.65
N ALA A 84 -14.63 -5.62 -24.51
CA ALA A 84 -15.86 -6.29 -24.10
C ALA A 84 -15.57 -7.65 -23.43
N ASP A 85 -16.49 -8.10 -22.58
CA ASP A 85 -16.40 -9.43 -21.96
C ASP A 85 -16.48 -10.52 -23.05
N GLY A 86 -15.70 -11.60 -22.90
CA GLY A 86 -15.66 -12.73 -23.85
C GLY A 86 -14.78 -12.54 -25.08
N VAL A 87 -14.16 -11.37 -25.26
CA VAL A 87 -13.15 -11.15 -26.31
C VAL A 87 -11.85 -11.90 -25.97
N THR A 88 -11.29 -12.60 -26.95
CA THR A 88 -10.00 -13.32 -26.84
C THR A 88 -8.87 -12.68 -27.64
N ASP A 89 -9.19 -11.79 -28.59
CA ASP A 89 -8.22 -11.02 -29.36
C ASP A 89 -8.07 -9.62 -28.75
N PHE A 90 -6.93 -9.36 -28.12
CA PHE A 90 -6.73 -8.17 -27.29
C PHE A 90 -6.04 -7.03 -28.05
N PRO A 91 -6.56 -5.79 -27.97
CA PRO A 91 -5.87 -4.63 -28.53
C PRO A 91 -4.61 -4.31 -27.74
N VAL A 92 -3.65 -3.68 -28.41
CA VAL A 92 -2.36 -3.33 -27.81
C VAL A 92 -2.01 -1.87 -27.99
N ALA A 93 -1.29 -1.31 -27.02
CA ALA A 93 -0.55 -0.07 -27.18
C ALA A 93 0.95 -0.35 -27.03
N GLN A 94 1.79 0.34 -27.81
CA GLN A 94 3.22 0.13 -27.81
C GLN A 94 3.95 1.37 -27.31
N PHE A 95 4.90 1.17 -26.41
CA PHE A 95 5.79 2.21 -25.91
C PHE A 95 7.24 1.82 -26.18
N GLN A 96 8.01 2.72 -26.78
CA GLN A 96 9.44 2.50 -26.99
C GLN A 96 10.24 3.16 -25.88
N VAL A 97 11.11 2.40 -25.21
CA VAL A 97 12.00 2.92 -24.19
C VAL A 97 13.09 3.74 -24.87
N LYS A 98 13.12 5.05 -24.58
CA LYS A 98 14.05 5.99 -25.23
C LYS A 98 15.39 6.09 -24.51
N ASP A 99 15.36 5.95 -23.20
CA ASP A 99 16.49 6.08 -22.30
C ASP A 99 16.18 5.30 -21.00
N THR A 100 17.10 5.33 -20.04
CA THR A 100 16.93 4.69 -18.73
C THR A 100 16.22 5.57 -17.71
N ASN A 101 15.63 6.70 -18.10
CA ASN A 101 14.91 7.56 -17.17
C ASN A 101 13.59 6.90 -16.73
N PRO A 102 13.14 7.13 -15.48
CA PRO A 102 11.88 6.57 -15.01
C PRO A 102 10.69 7.08 -15.82
N VAL A 103 9.81 6.17 -16.24
CA VAL A 103 8.52 6.49 -16.85
C VAL A 103 7.41 6.08 -15.91
N TRP A 104 6.53 7.02 -15.59
CA TRP A 104 5.43 6.85 -14.65
C TRP A 104 4.13 6.78 -15.43
N VAL A 105 3.29 5.77 -15.16
CA VAL A 105 2.07 5.49 -15.92
C VAL A 105 0.92 5.25 -14.95
N TYR A 106 -0.27 5.75 -15.28
CA TYR A 106 -1.49 5.48 -14.52
C TYR A 106 -2.66 5.19 -15.44
N CYS A 107 -3.66 4.49 -14.90
CA CYS A 107 -4.95 4.37 -15.57
C CYS A 107 -5.81 5.59 -15.22
N ARG A 108 -6.22 6.37 -16.22
CA ARG A 108 -7.03 7.58 -16.03
C ARG A 108 -8.53 7.32 -15.90
N GLN A 109 -8.96 6.06 -15.96
CA GLN A 109 -10.34 5.70 -15.67
C GLN A 109 -10.68 6.14 -14.25
N THR A 110 -11.85 6.76 -14.08
CA THR A 110 -12.25 7.39 -12.82
C THR A 110 -12.11 6.41 -11.65
N GLY A 111 -11.32 6.82 -10.65
CA GLY A 111 -11.06 6.04 -9.44
C GLY A 111 -9.99 4.96 -9.57
N HIS A 112 -9.55 4.56 -10.77
CA HIS A 112 -8.61 3.44 -10.92
C HIS A 112 -7.22 3.79 -10.37
N CYS A 113 -6.71 4.99 -10.69
CA CYS A 113 -5.43 5.45 -10.15
C CYS A 113 -5.42 5.55 -8.62
N GLN A 114 -6.50 6.09 -8.05
CA GLN A 114 -6.66 6.23 -6.60
C GLN A 114 -6.85 4.88 -5.89
N GLN A 115 -7.21 3.85 -6.64
CA GLN A 115 -7.24 2.45 -6.18
C GLN A 115 -5.91 1.72 -6.42
N GLY A 116 -4.87 2.40 -6.91
CA GLY A 116 -3.53 1.87 -7.07
C GLY A 116 -3.20 1.35 -8.48
N MET A 117 -4.05 1.59 -9.49
CA MET A 117 -3.77 1.18 -10.86
C MET A 117 -2.71 2.08 -11.52
N VAL A 118 -1.45 1.81 -11.19
CA VAL A 118 -0.27 2.51 -11.70
C VAL A 118 0.81 1.52 -12.15
N PHE A 119 1.68 1.96 -13.07
CA PHE A 119 2.77 1.18 -13.66
C PHE A 119 4.03 2.06 -13.80
N ALA A 120 5.21 1.45 -13.78
CA ALA A 120 6.45 2.18 -14.03
C ALA A 120 7.47 1.44 -14.90
N VAL A 121 8.22 2.19 -15.70
CA VAL A 121 9.42 1.71 -16.40
C VAL A 121 10.63 2.30 -15.70
N ASN A 122 11.64 1.49 -15.43
CA ASN A 122 12.88 1.90 -14.77
C ASN A 122 12.62 2.74 -13.50
N PRO A 123 11.71 2.34 -12.58
CA PRO A 123 11.34 3.17 -11.43
C PRO A 123 12.49 3.36 -10.44
N GLY A 124 13.55 2.57 -10.56
CA GLY A 124 14.57 2.42 -9.53
C GLY A 124 13.89 2.06 -8.21
N ASP A 125 14.03 2.95 -7.25
CA ASP A 125 13.52 2.80 -5.89
C ASP A 125 12.20 3.57 -5.64
N LYS A 126 11.65 4.23 -6.66
CA LYS A 126 10.52 5.18 -6.50
C LYS A 126 9.15 4.59 -6.81
N LEU A 127 9.05 3.28 -7.10
CA LEU A 127 7.77 2.62 -7.39
C LEU A 127 6.79 2.73 -6.22
N ALA A 128 7.25 2.43 -5.00
CA ALA A 128 6.42 2.52 -3.80
C ALA A 128 5.94 3.96 -3.54
N THR A 129 6.81 4.94 -3.76
CA THR A 129 6.45 6.36 -3.70
C THR A 129 5.37 6.69 -4.72
N PHE A 130 5.53 6.25 -5.96
CA PHE A 130 4.54 6.47 -7.00
C PHE A 130 3.16 5.87 -6.66
N GLN A 131 3.13 4.64 -6.16
CA GLN A 131 1.92 3.96 -5.70
C GLN A 131 1.27 4.70 -4.51
N SER A 132 2.06 5.13 -3.53
CA SER A 132 1.59 5.91 -2.37
C SER A 132 0.97 7.24 -2.79
N ASN A 133 1.63 7.94 -3.70
CA ASN A 133 1.15 9.22 -4.24
C ASN A 133 -0.19 9.02 -4.98
N ALA A 134 -0.37 7.87 -5.65
CA ALA A 134 -1.55 7.57 -6.44
C ALA A 134 -2.79 7.36 -5.58
N VAL A 135 -2.66 6.62 -4.48
CA VAL A 135 -3.76 6.33 -3.55
C VAL A 135 -4.04 7.46 -2.55
N GLY A 136 -3.44 8.63 -2.74
CA GLY A 136 -3.68 9.82 -1.92
C GLY A 136 -2.97 9.82 -0.57
N ASN A 137 -1.94 9.00 -0.40
CA ASN A 137 -1.23 8.84 0.86
C ASN A 137 -0.06 9.84 1.04
N ASN A 138 -0.11 10.96 0.30
CA ASN A 138 0.82 12.07 0.39
C ASN A 138 0.17 13.31 1.03
N THR A 139 0.75 13.78 2.13
CA THR A 139 0.50 15.08 2.77
C THR A 139 1.09 16.25 1.99
N ALA A 140 1.11 16.16 0.66
CA ALA A 140 1.53 17.24 -0.22
C ALA A 140 0.73 17.17 -1.53
N SER A 141 -0.42 17.83 -1.52
CA SER A 141 -1.02 18.37 -2.74
C SER A 141 -1.69 19.69 -2.40
N ALA A 142 -1.01 20.78 -2.74
CA ALA A 142 -1.66 21.98 -3.25
C ALA A 142 -0.66 22.76 -4.13
N SER A 143 -1.17 23.20 -5.27
CA SER A 143 -0.57 23.96 -6.36
C SER A 143 0.44 25.08 -6.01
N SER A 144 1.42 25.19 -6.90
CA SER A 144 2.11 26.40 -7.41
C SER A 144 2.05 27.71 -6.61
N THR A 145 3.20 28.19 -6.14
CA THR A 145 3.72 29.56 -6.40
C THR A 145 5.22 29.65 -6.04
N THR A 146 5.85 30.65 -6.65
CA THR A 146 7.28 30.95 -6.88
C THR A 146 8.21 31.17 -5.67
N ALA A 147 9.49 30.82 -5.88
CA ALA A 147 10.75 31.33 -5.27
C ALA A 147 10.91 31.16 -3.74
N ALA A 148 12.08 30.91 -3.13
CA ALA A 148 13.48 31.15 -3.49
C ALA A 148 14.39 30.21 -2.68
N ALA A 149 15.65 30.08 -3.13
CA ALA A 149 16.69 29.22 -2.57
C ALA A 149 16.97 29.40 -1.06
N SER A 150 17.31 28.30 -0.38
CA SER A 150 18.36 28.22 0.63
C SER A 150 18.80 26.77 0.80
N ASP A 151 20.04 26.52 0.41
CA ASP A 151 20.82 25.31 0.64
C ASP A 151 21.09 25.13 2.14
N THR A 152 20.83 23.94 2.71
CA THR A 152 21.79 23.15 3.52
C THR A 152 21.15 21.85 4.03
N SER A 153 21.72 20.74 3.56
CA SER A 153 21.68 19.35 4.06
C SER A 153 20.32 18.65 4.20
N VAL A 154 19.84 18.05 3.11
CA VAL A 154 18.85 16.97 3.14
C VAL A 154 19.58 15.65 3.36
N ALA A 155 19.36 15.05 4.52
CA ALA A 155 19.71 13.66 4.77
C ALA A 155 18.99 12.78 3.74
N THR A 156 19.77 11.98 3.01
CA THR A 156 19.31 10.98 2.04
C THR A 156 18.26 10.08 2.68
N ALA A 157 16.98 10.29 2.33
CA ALA A 157 15.90 9.42 2.70
C ALA A 157 15.90 8.23 1.74
N THR A 158 16.50 7.13 2.19
CA THR A 158 16.51 5.82 1.54
C THR A 158 15.09 5.34 1.32
N ALA A 159 14.75 4.98 0.08
CA ALA A 159 13.49 4.36 -0.30
C ALA A 159 13.27 3.00 0.40
N PRO A 160 12.01 2.50 0.51
CA PRO A 160 11.80 1.12 0.93
C PRO A 160 12.24 0.21 -0.21
N ALA A 161 13.43 -0.35 -0.03
CA ALA A 161 13.83 -1.68 -0.40
C ALA A 161 12.81 -2.54 -1.20
N SER A 162 13.02 -2.67 -2.51
CA SER A 162 12.38 -3.71 -3.33
C SER A 162 12.83 -5.10 -2.88
N VAL A 163 11.92 -6.07 -2.76
CA VAL A 163 12.28 -7.46 -2.42
C VAL A 163 13.14 -8.05 -3.54
N VAL A 164 14.44 -8.19 -3.32
CA VAL A 164 15.38 -8.88 -4.20
C VAL A 164 15.42 -10.35 -3.82
N THR A 165 15.35 -11.25 -4.78
CA THR A 165 15.60 -12.66 -4.49
C THR A 165 17.08 -12.85 -4.22
N VAL A 166 17.43 -13.16 -2.97
CA VAL A 166 18.80 -13.44 -2.53
C VAL A 166 18.93 -14.94 -2.36
N THR A 167 19.97 -15.51 -2.99
CA THR A 167 20.42 -16.87 -2.67
C THR A 167 21.65 -16.74 -1.80
N ALA A 168 21.56 -17.18 -0.54
CA ALA A 168 22.65 -17.19 0.41
C ALA A 168 22.98 -18.63 0.81
N THR A 169 24.27 -18.93 0.96
CA THR A 169 24.71 -20.18 1.57
C THR A 169 25.16 -19.86 2.98
N VAL A 170 24.48 -20.44 3.97
CA VAL A 170 24.71 -20.18 5.40
C VAL A 170 25.02 -21.51 6.08
N THR A 171 26.04 -21.53 6.95
CA THR A 171 26.36 -22.71 7.76
C THR A 171 25.87 -22.49 9.19
N VAL A 172 24.78 -23.15 9.56
CA VAL A 172 24.20 -23.09 10.91
C VAL A 172 24.48 -24.41 11.61
N ASP A 173 25.08 -24.36 12.80
CA ASP A 173 25.41 -25.54 13.61
C ASP A 173 26.18 -26.64 12.85
N GLY A 174 27.07 -26.23 11.93
CA GLY A 174 27.88 -27.13 11.10
C GLY A 174 27.16 -27.75 9.90
N GLN A 175 25.91 -27.36 9.63
CA GLN A 175 25.15 -27.76 8.44
C GLN A 175 25.07 -26.59 7.45
N THR A 176 25.57 -26.79 6.23
CA THR A 176 25.47 -25.80 5.15
C THR A 176 24.10 -25.88 4.49
N GLN A 177 23.35 -24.79 4.52
CA GLN A 177 22.06 -24.65 3.86
C GLN A 177 22.10 -23.52 2.84
N THR A 178 21.60 -23.79 1.64
CA THR A 178 21.36 -22.77 0.63
C THR A 178 19.92 -22.29 0.77
N THR A 179 19.73 -21.04 1.16
CA THR A 179 18.40 -20.43 1.29
C THR A 179 18.22 -19.42 0.16
N THR A 180 17.08 -19.52 -0.54
CA THR A 180 16.64 -18.54 -1.53
C THR A 180 15.42 -17.84 -0.95
N TYR A 181 15.52 -16.53 -0.71
CA TYR A 181 14.48 -15.75 -0.05
C TYR A 181 14.40 -14.33 -0.58
N GLY A 182 13.26 -13.69 -0.35
CA GLY A 182 13.07 -12.28 -0.65
C GLY A 182 13.77 -11.41 0.40
N SER A 183 14.85 -10.73 0.04
CA SER A 183 15.58 -9.80 0.90
C SER A 183 15.31 -8.36 0.49
N TYR A 184 15.42 -7.44 1.42
CA TYR A 184 15.16 -6.02 1.20
C TYR A 184 16.51 -5.27 1.17
N PRO A 185 16.75 -4.29 0.27
CA PRO A 185 17.89 -3.38 0.39
C PRO A 185 18.04 -2.82 1.82
N GLY A 186 19.17 -3.13 2.47
CA GLY A 186 19.42 -2.78 3.87
C GLY A 186 19.08 -3.88 4.89
N SER A 187 18.49 -5.00 4.47
CA SER A 187 18.46 -6.23 5.27
C SER A 187 19.88 -6.67 5.58
N ALA A 188 20.11 -7.08 6.83
CA ALA A 188 21.38 -7.66 7.23
C ALA A 188 21.69 -8.89 6.37
N ALA A 189 22.94 -9.01 5.93
CA ALA A 189 23.42 -10.24 5.32
C ALA A 189 23.32 -11.39 6.35
N PRO A 190 22.90 -12.59 5.93
CA PRO A 190 22.86 -13.73 6.82
C PRO A 190 24.30 -14.12 7.16
N THR A 191 24.66 -14.02 8.44
CA THR A 191 26.04 -14.22 8.92
C THR A 191 26.14 -15.25 10.04
N SER A 192 25.03 -15.92 10.37
CA SER A 192 24.97 -16.81 11.52
C SER A 192 25.97 -17.97 11.43
N VAL A 193 26.66 -18.19 12.55
CA VAL A 193 27.52 -19.36 12.82
C VAL A 193 26.89 -20.31 13.83
N ALA A 194 25.86 -19.86 14.55
CA ALA A 194 25.10 -20.60 15.56
C ALA A 194 23.69 -19.99 15.72
N SER A 195 22.71 -20.81 16.10
CA SER A 195 21.33 -20.37 16.37
C SER A 195 21.20 -19.71 17.75
N GLN A 196 20.51 -18.56 17.83
CA GLN A 196 20.14 -17.90 19.08
C GLN A 196 18.63 -17.90 19.31
N ASN A 197 18.20 -18.00 20.58
CA ASN A 197 16.81 -17.86 20.97
C ASN A 197 16.54 -16.44 21.49
N HIS A 198 15.68 -15.70 20.80
CA HIS A 198 15.16 -14.40 21.20
C HIS A 198 13.84 -14.62 21.95
N VAL A 199 13.79 -14.26 23.23
CA VAL A 199 12.55 -14.33 24.02
C VAL A 199 11.84 -12.97 23.97
N ILE A 200 10.59 -12.99 23.49
CA ILE A 200 9.73 -11.82 23.39
C ILE A 200 8.60 -12.00 24.42
N THR A 201 8.60 -11.20 25.48
CA THR A 201 7.52 -11.19 26.46
C THR A 201 6.30 -10.47 25.89
N VAL A 202 5.15 -11.14 25.89
CA VAL A 202 3.89 -10.63 25.35
C VAL A 202 2.95 -10.26 26.49
N GLY A 203 2.58 -8.98 26.57
CA GLY A 203 1.63 -8.47 27.55
C GLY A 203 2.18 -8.38 28.97
N ASP A 204 3.47 -8.11 29.13
CA ASP A 204 4.12 -8.03 30.45
C ASP A 204 3.38 -7.08 31.40
N ASN A 205 3.19 -7.48 32.65
CA ASN A 205 2.43 -6.72 33.66
C ASN A 205 1.03 -6.25 33.18
N GLY A 206 0.43 -6.97 32.22
CA GLY A 206 -0.87 -6.64 31.64
C GLY A 206 -0.85 -5.47 30.65
N SER A 207 0.33 -5.06 30.17
CA SER A 207 0.52 -4.05 29.14
C SER A 207 0.10 -4.53 27.74
N LEU A 208 -0.02 -3.61 26.79
CA LEU A 208 -0.33 -3.90 25.38
C LEU A 208 0.94 -3.86 24.52
N THR A 209 1.96 -4.62 24.91
CA THR A 209 3.27 -4.58 24.24
C THR A 209 3.86 -5.97 24.01
N PHE A 210 4.74 -6.04 23.01
CA PHE A 210 5.77 -7.07 22.89
C PHE A 210 7.07 -6.48 23.44
N SER A 211 7.82 -7.22 24.25
CA SER A 211 9.06 -6.75 24.88
C SER A 211 10.19 -7.77 24.68
N PRO A 212 11.26 -7.45 23.94
CA PRO A 212 11.42 -6.24 23.12
C PRO A 212 10.41 -6.14 21.98
N SER A 213 10.08 -4.92 21.54
CA SER A 213 9.11 -4.70 20.45
C SER A 213 9.74 -4.71 19.06
N ASN A 214 11.07 -4.59 18.97
CA ASN A 214 11.84 -4.68 17.74
C ASN A 214 13.18 -5.36 18.03
N ILE A 215 13.61 -6.26 17.14
CA ILE A 215 14.90 -6.98 17.27
C ILE A 215 15.56 -7.18 15.90
N SER A 216 16.82 -7.60 15.93
CA SER A 216 17.49 -8.22 14.78
C SER A 216 17.71 -9.70 15.08
N ALA A 217 17.44 -10.55 14.09
CA ALA A 217 17.59 -12.00 14.17
C ALA A 217 18.20 -12.54 12.87
N GLN A 218 19.04 -13.56 12.98
CA GLN A 218 19.72 -14.19 11.85
C GLN A 218 19.00 -15.49 11.44
N VAL A 219 19.33 -16.00 10.25
CA VAL A 219 18.82 -17.30 9.79
C VAL A 219 19.20 -18.39 10.78
N GLY A 220 18.22 -19.18 11.18
CA GLY A 220 18.35 -20.25 12.18
C GLY A 220 17.98 -19.81 13.59
N ASP A 221 17.94 -18.50 13.90
CA ASP A 221 17.47 -18.02 15.20
C ASP A 221 16.00 -18.39 15.43
N THR A 222 15.59 -18.43 16.70
CA THR A 222 14.20 -18.64 17.08
C THR A 222 13.62 -17.43 17.81
N LEU A 223 12.39 -17.06 17.47
CA LEU A 223 11.59 -16.06 18.15
C LEU A 223 10.60 -16.77 19.08
N THR A 224 10.86 -16.77 20.37
CA THR A 224 9.98 -17.37 21.38
C THR A 224 9.12 -16.28 22.02
N PHE A 225 7.86 -16.21 21.60
CA PHE A 225 6.85 -15.36 22.23
C PHE A 225 6.36 -16.01 23.52
N GLN A 226 6.71 -15.43 24.67
CA GLN A 226 6.29 -15.88 26.00
C GLN A 226 5.14 -14.98 26.50
N PHE A 227 3.96 -15.56 26.73
CA PHE A 227 2.76 -14.80 27.09
C PHE A 227 2.68 -14.65 28.61
N ALA A 228 2.71 -13.42 29.12
CA ALA A 228 2.91 -13.14 30.55
C ALA A 228 1.65 -12.75 31.32
N ALA A 229 0.66 -12.14 30.68
CA ALA A 229 -0.61 -11.79 31.33
C ALA A 229 -1.75 -11.68 30.32
N LYS A 230 -2.99 -11.76 30.81
CA LYS A 230 -4.22 -11.56 30.01
C LYS A 230 -4.25 -12.49 28.79
N ASN A 231 -4.79 -12.05 27.66
CA ASN A 231 -4.99 -12.89 26.48
C ASN A 231 -4.51 -12.15 25.23
N HIS A 232 -3.43 -12.64 24.65
CA HIS A 232 -2.77 -12.05 23.48
C HIS A 232 -2.47 -13.10 22.43
N THR A 233 -2.04 -12.63 21.26
CA THR A 233 -1.56 -13.46 20.16
C THR A 233 -0.24 -12.90 19.63
N ALA A 234 0.53 -13.74 18.95
CA ALA A 234 1.56 -13.35 18.02
C ALA A 234 1.10 -13.82 16.63
N THR A 235 0.59 -12.89 15.83
CA THR A 235 0.04 -13.17 14.50
C THR A 235 0.84 -12.40 13.46
N GLN A 236 1.38 -13.08 12.45
CA GLN A 236 2.15 -12.44 11.39
C GLN A 236 1.23 -11.62 10.48
N SER A 237 1.72 -10.46 10.04
CA SER A 237 1.03 -9.55 9.13
C SER A 237 2.00 -9.04 8.05
N THR A 238 1.55 -8.04 7.29
CA THR A 238 2.43 -7.26 6.40
C THR A 238 2.63 -5.87 6.97
N PHE A 239 3.73 -5.22 6.60
CA PHE A 239 3.93 -3.79 6.88
C PHE A 239 2.73 -2.96 6.40
N ALA A 240 2.19 -3.28 5.21
CA ALA A 240 1.07 -2.57 4.61
C ALA A 240 -0.25 -2.75 5.38
N ASN A 241 -0.49 -3.94 5.94
CA ASN A 241 -1.72 -4.29 6.64
C ASN A 241 -1.40 -4.82 8.06
N PRO A 242 -0.98 -3.94 8.99
CA PRO A 242 -0.42 -4.32 10.28
C PRO A 242 -1.40 -5.08 11.18
N CYS A 243 -2.71 -4.82 11.06
CA CYS A 243 -3.76 -5.42 11.88
C CYS A 243 -4.56 -6.50 11.17
N SER A 244 -4.00 -7.13 10.14
CA SER A 244 -4.60 -8.21 9.37
C SER A 244 -3.63 -9.38 9.27
N PRO A 245 -4.10 -10.65 9.36
CA PRO A 245 -3.20 -11.77 9.23
C PRO A 245 -2.57 -11.77 7.83
N LEU A 246 -1.32 -12.22 7.74
CA LEU A 246 -0.56 -12.25 6.49
C LEU A 246 -1.35 -12.96 5.39
N ALA A 247 -1.98 -14.11 5.70
CA ALA A 247 -2.78 -14.86 4.75
C ALA A 247 -3.96 -14.06 4.14
N ALA A 248 -4.53 -13.10 4.87
CA ALA A 248 -5.62 -12.25 4.37
C ALA A 248 -5.13 -11.08 3.51
N SER A 249 -3.84 -10.77 3.55
CA SER A 249 -3.23 -9.66 2.78
C SER A 249 -2.13 -10.12 1.82
N SER A 250 -1.84 -11.43 1.76
CA SER A 250 -0.84 -11.99 0.87
C SER A 250 -1.39 -12.07 -0.55
N THR A 251 -0.61 -11.55 -1.50
CA THR A 251 -0.88 -11.60 -2.93
C THR A 251 -0.12 -12.72 -3.65
N SER A 252 0.68 -13.51 -2.91
CA SER A 252 1.55 -14.57 -3.45
C SER A 252 1.37 -15.93 -2.74
N GLY A 253 0.33 -16.08 -1.91
CA GLY A 253 0.04 -17.34 -1.21
C GLY A 253 0.94 -17.60 0.01
N GLN A 254 1.59 -16.57 0.56
CA GLN A 254 2.37 -16.70 1.78
C GLN A 254 1.47 -17.09 2.95
N VAL A 255 1.82 -18.21 3.59
CA VAL A 255 1.18 -18.66 4.82
C VAL A 255 1.96 -18.07 5.98
N GLY A 256 1.36 -17.09 6.66
CA GLY A 256 1.94 -16.54 7.89
C GLY A 256 1.63 -17.39 9.11
N PHE A 257 2.37 -17.15 10.20
CA PHE A 257 2.11 -17.83 11.45
C PHE A 257 1.05 -17.11 12.31
N ASP A 258 0.40 -17.88 13.17
CA ASP A 258 -0.52 -17.38 14.18
C ASP A 258 -0.45 -18.29 15.41
N SER A 259 -0.09 -17.72 16.56
CA SER A 259 -0.07 -18.47 17.83
C SER A 259 -1.45 -18.94 18.28
N GLY A 260 -2.52 -18.30 17.76
CA GLY A 260 -3.82 -18.33 18.42
C GLY A 260 -3.83 -17.50 19.71
N PHE A 261 -4.97 -17.50 20.39
CA PHE A 261 -5.14 -16.80 21.68
C PHE A 261 -4.49 -17.60 22.81
N MET A 262 -3.57 -16.94 23.53
CA MET A 262 -2.82 -17.50 24.65
C MET A 262 -3.26 -16.83 25.96
N PRO A 263 -4.32 -17.33 26.63
CA PRO A 263 -4.80 -16.78 27.89
C PRO A 263 -3.88 -17.17 29.05
N VAL A 264 -3.57 -16.19 29.90
CA VAL A 264 -2.71 -16.34 31.08
C VAL A 264 -3.49 -15.85 32.32
N PRO A 265 -3.78 -16.73 33.29
CA PRO A 265 -4.45 -16.36 34.53
C PRO A 265 -3.65 -15.32 35.33
N ALA A 266 -4.36 -14.47 36.08
CA ALA A 266 -3.72 -13.52 36.99
C ALA A 266 -2.83 -14.25 38.02
N GLY A 267 -1.61 -13.76 38.23
CA GLY A 267 -0.65 -14.34 39.15
C GLY A 267 0.20 -15.49 38.58
N ALA A 268 -0.07 -15.95 37.35
CA ALA A 268 0.83 -16.88 36.66
C ALA A 268 2.18 -16.19 36.40
N SER A 269 3.27 -16.90 36.67
CA SER A 269 4.64 -16.39 36.53
C SER A 269 5.64 -17.54 36.41
N GLY A 270 6.85 -17.24 35.94
CA GLY A 270 7.92 -18.23 35.79
C GLY A 270 7.79 -19.11 34.54
N SER A 271 8.32 -20.32 34.60
CA SER A 271 8.49 -21.23 33.45
C SER A 271 7.21 -21.88 32.90
N ASN A 272 6.05 -21.65 33.53
CA ASN A 272 4.77 -22.25 33.13
C ASN A 272 3.94 -21.36 32.19
N LEU A 273 4.50 -20.25 31.73
CA LEU A 273 3.83 -19.35 30.81
C LEU A 273 3.72 -19.98 29.41
N PRO A 274 2.58 -19.82 28.70
CA PRO A 274 2.45 -20.28 27.33
C PRO A 274 3.54 -19.67 26.45
N THR A 275 4.05 -20.46 25.51
CA THR A 275 5.02 -20.00 24.53
C THR A 275 4.60 -20.36 23.11
N PHE A 276 5.03 -19.55 22.15
CA PHE A 276 4.94 -19.84 20.73
C PHE A 276 6.28 -19.52 20.08
N THR A 277 6.88 -20.47 19.38
CA THR A 277 8.22 -20.32 18.82
C THR A 277 8.18 -20.33 17.29
N VAL A 278 8.86 -19.36 16.67
CA VAL A 278 8.99 -19.22 15.22
C VAL A 278 10.47 -19.29 14.85
N THR A 279 10.82 -20.12 13.87
CA THR A 279 12.17 -20.15 13.30
C THR A 279 12.33 -19.04 12.26
N VAL A 280 13.44 -18.31 12.34
CA VAL A 280 13.83 -17.29 11.37
C VAL A 280 14.49 -17.99 10.18
N ASN A 281 13.76 -18.04 9.05
CA ASN A 281 14.22 -18.74 7.85
C ASN A 281 15.08 -17.84 6.94
N ASP A 282 14.95 -16.52 7.11
CA ASP A 282 15.62 -15.51 6.30
C ASP A 282 15.78 -14.19 7.08
N THR A 283 16.49 -13.22 6.48
CA THR A 283 16.70 -11.88 7.08
C THR A 283 15.71 -10.83 6.58
N ALA A 284 14.58 -11.25 5.99
CA ALA A 284 13.50 -10.35 5.65
C ALA A 284 12.82 -9.79 6.91
N PRO A 285 12.24 -8.57 6.87
CA PRO A 285 11.44 -8.06 7.97
C PRO A 285 10.23 -8.93 8.26
N ILE A 286 10.08 -9.36 9.51
CA ILE A 286 8.92 -10.09 10.02
C ILE A 286 8.07 -9.10 10.81
N TRP A 287 6.81 -8.94 10.39
CA TRP A 287 5.84 -8.05 11.03
C TRP A 287 4.81 -8.86 11.80
N VAL A 288 4.59 -8.53 13.07
CA VAL A 288 3.70 -9.27 13.97
C VAL A 288 2.77 -8.29 14.68
N TYR A 289 1.55 -8.72 14.96
CA TYR A 289 0.58 -7.96 15.73
C TYR A 289 -0.20 -8.85 16.69
N CYS A 290 -0.82 -8.22 17.68
CA CYS A 290 -1.80 -8.87 18.54
C CYS A 290 -3.21 -8.71 17.93
N LYS A 291 -3.86 -9.82 17.57
CA LYS A 291 -5.20 -9.80 16.93
C LYS A 291 -6.37 -9.63 17.91
N GLN A 292 -6.10 -9.45 19.20
CA GLN A 292 -7.14 -9.24 20.21
C GLN A 292 -7.92 -7.94 19.94
N THR A 293 -9.24 -8.04 19.92
CA THR A 293 -10.16 -6.92 19.68
C THR A 293 -11.09 -6.61 20.86
N ASN A 294 -11.12 -7.47 21.88
CA ASN A 294 -11.97 -7.32 23.05
C ASN A 294 -11.13 -7.07 24.32
N PRO A 295 -11.39 -6.00 25.12
CA PRO A 295 -12.46 -4.99 24.96
C PRO A 295 -12.17 -3.91 23.91
N ALA A 296 -10.92 -3.82 23.45
CA ALA A 296 -10.49 -2.90 22.40
C ALA A 296 -9.41 -3.56 21.54
N SER A 297 -9.20 -3.03 20.33
CA SER A 297 -8.14 -3.51 19.43
C SER A 297 -6.76 -3.26 20.01
N HIS A 298 -6.07 -4.34 20.38
CA HIS A 298 -4.68 -4.28 20.85
C HIS A 298 -3.75 -3.78 19.74
N CYS A 299 -3.95 -4.23 18.50
CA CYS A 299 -3.18 -3.75 17.36
C CYS A 299 -3.36 -2.25 17.11
N ALA A 300 -4.60 -1.76 17.13
CA ALA A 300 -4.87 -0.33 16.97
C ALA A 300 -4.46 0.50 18.19
N ALA A 301 -4.24 -0.14 19.34
CA ALA A 301 -3.58 0.49 20.48
C ALA A 301 -2.04 0.52 20.35
N GLY A 302 -1.48 -0.06 19.28
CA GLY A 302 -0.04 -0.07 18.99
C GLY A 302 0.69 -1.34 19.44
N MET A 303 -0.03 -2.41 19.79
CA MET A 303 0.56 -3.70 20.16
C MET A 303 1.02 -4.47 18.93
N VAL A 304 2.23 -4.13 18.48
CA VAL A 304 2.90 -4.74 17.33
C VAL A 304 4.38 -5.02 17.62
N PHE A 305 4.97 -5.93 16.84
CA PHE A 305 6.37 -6.33 16.93
C PHE A 305 7.00 -6.43 15.54
N SER A 306 8.31 -6.20 15.46
CA SER A 306 9.10 -6.53 14.28
C SER A 306 10.38 -7.29 14.60
N ALA A 307 10.75 -8.22 13.73
CA ALA A 307 12.13 -8.68 13.63
C ALA A 307 12.70 -8.22 12.29
N ASN A 308 13.96 -7.79 12.28
CA ASN A 308 14.68 -7.35 11.08
C ASN A 308 14.00 -6.17 10.34
N ALA A 309 13.31 -5.29 11.06
CA ALA A 309 12.88 -4.02 10.48
C ALA A 309 14.08 -3.20 10.01
N ILE A 310 13.95 -2.53 8.87
CA ILE A 310 15.03 -1.72 8.31
C ILE A 310 14.87 -0.32 8.88
N GLU A 311 15.56 -0.07 10.00
CA GLU A 311 15.39 1.17 10.78
C GLU A 311 15.81 2.45 10.04
N SER A 312 16.74 2.34 9.09
CA SER A 312 17.14 3.45 8.21
C SER A 312 16.16 3.70 7.06
N GLY A 313 15.20 2.80 6.84
CA GLY A 313 14.22 2.86 5.77
C GLY A 313 12.86 3.37 6.25
N PRO A 314 11.91 3.60 5.32
CA PRO A 314 10.57 4.08 5.64
C PRO A 314 9.67 2.97 6.19
N ASN A 315 10.06 1.71 5.98
CA ASN A 315 9.43 0.53 6.59
C ASN A 315 10.17 0.12 7.87
N ASN A 316 10.41 1.08 8.77
CA ASN A 316 10.97 0.84 10.09
C ASN A 316 9.88 0.48 11.13
N PHE A 317 10.29 0.05 12.33
CA PHE A 317 9.34 -0.31 13.39
C PHE A 317 8.40 0.85 13.77
N GLY A 318 8.92 2.08 13.86
CA GLY A 318 8.12 3.25 14.21
C GLY A 318 6.98 3.50 13.22
N ALA A 319 7.26 3.38 11.92
CA ALA A 319 6.28 3.53 10.86
C ALA A 319 5.23 2.40 10.90
N TYR A 320 5.65 1.16 11.16
CA TYR A 320 4.75 0.02 11.31
C TYR A 320 3.79 0.21 12.49
N GLN A 321 4.29 0.64 13.66
CA GLN A 321 3.47 0.93 14.83
C GLN A 321 2.52 2.11 14.61
N ALA A 322 2.96 3.16 13.91
CA ALA A 322 2.10 4.28 13.54
C ALA A 322 0.94 3.82 12.65
N LYS A 323 1.22 2.98 11.65
CA LYS A 323 0.22 2.41 10.73
C LYS A 323 -0.78 1.51 11.45
N ALA A 324 -0.31 0.73 12.43
CA ALA A 324 -1.18 -0.08 13.29
C ALA A 324 -2.17 0.79 14.06
N LYS A 325 -1.69 1.86 14.71
CA LYS A 325 -2.55 2.79 15.46
C LYS A 325 -3.57 3.50 14.58
N ALA A 326 -3.19 3.87 13.35
CA ALA A 326 -4.11 4.48 12.38
C ALA A 326 -5.24 3.54 11.93
N SER A 327 -5.04 2.21 12.01
CA SER A 327 -6.04 1.23 11.61
C SER A 327 -7.29 1.22 12.51
N GLY A 328 -7.22 1.80 13.72
CA GLY A 328 -8.36 1.95 14.63
C GLY A 328 -9.24 3.18 14.38
N SER A 329 -8.81 4.13 13.54
CA SER A 329 -9.56 5.38 13.28
C SER A 329 -10.63 5.25 12.19
N SER A 330 -10.82 4.06 11.62
CA SER A 330 -11.83 3.81 10.58
C SER A 330 -13.15 3.33 11.19
N SER A 331 -13.77 4.14 12.04
CA SER A 331 -15.16 3.92 12.50
C SER A 331 -15.82 5.18 13.07
N THR A 332 -15.96 6.24 12.28
CA THR A 332 -17.04 7.23 12.46
C THR A 332 -17.31 8.01 11.16
N SER A 333 -17.84 7.35 10.13
CA SER A 333 -18.60 8.07 9.10
C SER A 333 -20.06 8.04 9.54
N GLY A 334 -20.46 9.06 10.29
CA GLY A 334 -21.85 9.28 10.64
C GLY A 334 -22.65 9.46 9.35
N SER A 335 -23.62 8.56 9.13
CA SER A 335 -24.64 8.72 8.13
C SER A 335 -25.47 9.97 8.48
N THR A 336 -25.14 11.10 7.85
CA THR A 336 -26.06 12.23 7.77
C THR A 336 -26.99 11.98 6.60
N THR A 337 -28.19 11.48 6.90
CA THR A 337 -29.35 11.53 6.00
C THR A 337 -29.68 12.99 5.70
N GLY A 338 -29.11 13.52 4.62
CA GLY A 338 -29.52 14.77 4.00
C GLY A 338 -30.71 14.53 3.09
N SER A 339 -31.92 14.79 3.57
CA SER A 339 -33.12 14.89 2.73
C SER A 339 -32.92 16.02 1.72
N GLY A 340 -32.88 15.66 0.43
CA GLY A 340 -32.80 16.62 -0.67
C GLY A 340 -34.09 17.42 -0.81
N ALA A 341 -33.98 18.74 -0.69
CA ALA A 341 -34.98 19.67 -1.20
C ALA A 341 -34.59 20.11 -2.62
N SER A 342 -35.44 19.82 -3.59
CA SER A 342 -35.32 20.28 -4.99
C SER A 342 -35.41 21.81 -5.09
N PRO A 343 -34.65 22.46 -6.00
CA PRO A 343 -34.88 23.86 -6.33
C PRO A 343 -35.87 23.98 -7.49
N SER A 344 -37.01 24.63 -7.26
CA SER A 344 -37.88 25.15 -8.32
C SER A 344 -37.58 26.64 -8.52
N SER A 345 -37.08 26.98 -9.70
CA SER A 345 -36.90 28.34 -10.20
C SER A 345 -38.24 28.99 -10.57
N THR A 346 -38.48 30.25 -10.20
CA THR A 346 -39.18 31.27 -11.03
C THR A 346 -38.90 32.67 -10.48
N ALA A 347 -38.81 33.63 -11.40
CA ALA A 347 -38.23 34.96 -11.31
C ALA A 347 -39.14 36.09 -10.79
N GLY A 348 -38.51 37.20 -10.37
CA GLY A 348 -38.87 38.56 -10.79
C GLY A 348 -39.62 39.48 -9.81
N GLY A 349 -39.03 40.66 -9.52
CA GLY A 349 -39.80 41.92 -9.53
C GLY A 349 -40.03 42.70 -8.22
N ALA A 350 -39.04 43.53 -7.86
CA ALA A 350 -39.04 44.87 -7.25
C ALA A 350 -40.27 45.53 -6.54
N ASN A 351 -39.91 46.23 -5.44
CA ASN A 351 -40.41 47.53 -4.89
C ASN A 351 -41.75 47.63 -4.13
N GLY A 352 -41.69 48.18 -2.90
CA GLY A 352 -42.82 48.91 -2.28
C GLY A 352 -42.87 48.86 -0.75
N ALA A 353 -42.70 50.02 -0.11
CA ALA A 353 -42.62 50.26 1.34
C ALA A 353 -44.00 50.18 2.08
N PRO A 354 -44.04 50.32 3.43
CA PRO A 354 -44.98 49.64 4.35
C PRO A 354 -46.21 50.48 4.72
N ARG A 355 -47.14 49.89 5.53
CA ARG A 355 -47.87 50.61 6.61
C ARG A 355 -48.76 49.68 7.48
N VAL A 356 -48.57 49.84 8.80
CA VAL A 356 -49.58 50.09 9.86
C VAL A 356 -50.26 48.92 10.58
N ALA A 357 -49.99 48.97 11.88
CA ALA A 357 -50.58 48.29 13.03
C ALA A 357 -52.11 48.27 13.11
N LYS A 358 -52.62 47.31 13.91
CA LYS A 358 -53.69 47.58 14.87
C LYS A 358 -53.58 46.64 16.07
N ALA A 359 -53.73 47.24 17.24
CA ALA A 359 -53.64 46.68 18.57
C ALA A 359 -55.02 46.32 19.15
N GLY A 360 -55.00 45.56 20.24
CA GLY A 360 -56.06 45.49 21.26
C GLY A 360 -56.89 44.20 21.23
N TRP A 361 -57.41 43.66 22.33
CA TRP A 361 -57.26 43.80 23.79
C TRP A 361 -58.29 42.81 24.39
N GLY A 362 -58.08 42.31 25.61
CA GLY A 362 -59.12 41.69 26.47
C GLY A 362 -59.15 40.15 26.44
N ALA A 363 -58.65 39.42 27.45
CA ALA A 363 -59.12 39.27 28.84
C ALA A 363 -60.22 38.21 29.03
N LEU A 364 -59.78 37.03 29.49
CA LEU A 364 -60.16 36.38 30.76
C LEU A 364 -61.65 36.09 31.01
N VAL A 365 -62.04 34.80 30.97
CA VAL A 365 -63.01 34.20 31.91
C VAL A 365 -62.62 32.73 32.17
N ALA A 366 -62.48 32.38 33.44
CA ALA A 366 -62.30 31.03 33.97
C ALA A 366 -63.62 30.46 34.51
N THR A 367 -63.57 29.23 35.03
CA THR A 367 -64.55 28.49 35.87
C THR A 367 -65.55 27.63 35.10
N PHE A 368 -66.00 26.43 35.53
CA PHE A 368 -65.57 25.38 36.49
C PHE A 368 -66.54 24.18 36.28
N ALA A 369 -66.20 23.02 36.86
CA ALA A 369 -67.08 21.90 37.27
C ALA A 369 -67.58 20.93 36.17
N ALA A 370 -67.17 19.64 36.15
CA ALA A 370 -67.53 18.52 37.05
C ALA A 370 -68.94 17.95 36.72
N LEU A 371 -69.29 16.66 36.77
CA LEU A 371 -68.74 15.42 37.33
C LEU A 371 -69.66 14.26 36.83
N VAL A 372 -69.25 12.99 37.04
CA VAL A 372 -70.03 11.72 37.01
C VAL A 372 -70.31 11.16 35.61
N GLY A 373 -70.02 9.92 35.22
CA GLY A 373 -69.91 8.58 35.84
C GLY A 373 -70.53 7.61 34.81
N ALA A 374 -70.37 6.30 34.72
CA ALA A 374 -69.77 5.22 35.50
C ALA A 374 -69.68 4.01 34.51
N LEU A 375 -68.66 3.15 34.59
CA LEU A 375 -68.70 1.77 35.15
C LEU A 375 -68.73 0.65 34.08
N VAL A 376 -68.17 -0.49 34.49
CA VAL A 376 -68.13 -1.86 33.92
C VAL A 376 -66.87 -2.09 33.07
N LEU A 377 -65.87 -2.92 33.46
CA LEU A 377 -65.85 -4.11 34.31
C LEU A 377 -64.50 -4.22 35.04
#